data_AF-A0A2T4S5N3-F1
#
_entry.id   AF-A0A2T4S5N3-F1
#
_cell.length_a   1.000
_cell.length_b   1.000
_cell.length_c   1.000
_cell.angle_alpha   90.00
_cell.angle_beta   90.00
_cell.angle_gamma   90.00
#
_symmetry.space_group_name_H-M   'P 1'
#
loop_
_entity.id
_entity.type
_entity.pdbx_description
1 polymer ?
#
loop_
_entity_poly.entity_id
_entity_poly.type
_entity_poly.pdbx_seq_one_letter_code
_entity_poly.pdbx_strand_id
1 'polypeptide(L)'
;MLTKEFAQRVELSEKQVRKIVQHLEERGYHLKKTEYRGREATDFQEEDIELFREIADKVKQTNSYDLAFEELEKENDFLQIVVKEDDQNQLPS
;
A
#
# COMPACT_ATOMS: atom_id res chain seq x y z
N MET A 1 1.80 -5.37 11.47
CA MET A 1 0.77 -6.46 11.54
C MET A 1 1.04 -7.53 10.48
N LEU A 2 0.59 -8.78 10.68
CA LEU A 2 0.70 -9.84 9.65
C LEU A 2 -0.34 -9.68 8.53
N THR A 3 0.00 -10.10 7.30
CA THR A 3 -0.88 -10.00 6.11
C THR A 3 -2.27 -10.59 6.34
N LYS A 4 -2.38 -11.71 7.06
CA LYS A 4 -3.66 -12.37 7.35
C LYS A 4 -4.56 -11.52 8.26
N GLU A 5 -3.98 -10.95 9.32
CA GLU A 5 -4.69 -10.08 10.26
C GLU A 5 -5.11 -8.78 9.58
N PHE A 6 -4.20 -8.21 8.79
CA PHE A 6 -4.46 -7.02 8.00
C PHE A 6 -5.59 -7.21 6.98
N ALA A 7 -5.56 -8.31 6.22
CA ALA A 7 -6.62 -8.68 5.28
C ALA A 7 -8.00 -8.76 5.94
N GLN A 8 -8.07 -9.30 7.17
CA GLN A 8 -9.32 -9.32 7.93
C GLN A 8 -9.79 -7.92 8.34
N ARG A 9 -8.89 -7.04 8.78
CA ARG A 9 -9.25 -5.67 9.19
C ARG A 9 -9.72 -4.80 8.04
N VAL A 10 -9.13 -4.95 6.86
CA VAL A 10 -9.51 -4.20 5.65
C VAL A 10 -10.64 -4.87 4.87
N GLU A 11 -11.17 -6.01 5.35
CA GLU A 11 -12.21 -6.79 4.69
C GLU A 11 -11.87 -7.19 3.24
N LEU A 12 -10.58 -7.46 2.99
CA LEU A 12 -10.06 -7.91 1.70
C LEU A 12 -9.52 -9.34 1.80
N SER A 13 -9.47 -10.03 0.66
CA SER A 13 -8.73 -11.28 0.58
C SER A 13 -7.21 -11.01 0.62
N GLU A 14 -6.43 -11.96 1.15
CA GLU A 14 -4.96 -11.89 1.11
C GLU A 14 -4.42 -11.69 -0.32
N LYS A 15 -5.13 -12.21 -1.33
CA LYS A 15 -4.80 -12.02 -2.75
C LYS A 15 -4.99 -10.57 -3.20
N GLN A 16 -6.08 -9.92 -2.79
CA GLN A 16 -6.30 -8.50 -3.07
C GLN A 16 -5.25 -7.64 -2.38
N VAL A 17 -4.95 -7.91 -1.10
CA VAL A 17 -3.89 -7.22 -0.36
C VAL A 17 -2.56 -7.32 -1.09
N ARG A 18 -2.12 -8.53 -1.47
CA ARG A 18 -0.86 -8.72 -2.23
C ARG A 18 -0.86 -7.97 -3.56
N LYS A 19 -1.99 -7.93 -4.25
CA LYS A 19 -2.12 -7.21 -5.53
C LYS A 19 -2.00 -5.70 -5.33
N ILE A 20 -2.63 -5.14 -4.30
CA ILE A 20 -2.48 -3.72 -3.94
C ILE A 20 -1.02 -3.40 -3.59
N VAL A 21 -0.37 -4.22 -2.76
CA VAL A 21 1.06 -4.06 -2.42
C VAL A 21 1.91 -4.06 -3.69
N GLN A 22 1.67 -4.98 -4.62
CA GLN A 22 2.40 -5.04 -5.88
C GLN A 22 2.23 -3.75 -6.69
N HIS A 23 0.99 -3.26 -6.85
CA HIS A 23 0.72 -2.01 -7.59
C HIS A 23 1.36 -0.78 -6.92
N LEU A 24 1.43 -0.74 -5.58
CA LEU A 24 2.14 0.30 -4.83
C LEU A 24 3.65 0.26 -5.14
N GLU A 25 4.27 -0.92 -5.03
CA GLU A 25 5.72 -1.09 -5.30
C GLU A 25 6.07 -0.79 -6.76
N GLU A 26 5.25 -1.21 -7.72
CA GLU A 26 5.43 -0.91 -9.15
C GLU A 26 5.36 0.59 -9.46
N ARG A 27 4.70 1.37 -8.60
CA ARG A 27 4.58 2.84 -8.70
C ARG A 27 5.58 3.58 -7.80
N GLY A 28 6.48 2.86 -7.14
CA GLY A 28 7.52 3.43 -6.26
C GLY A 28 7.05 3.80 -4.85
N TYR A 29 5.87 3.32 -4.43
CA TYR A 29 5.40 3.44 -3.05
C TYR A 29 5.84 2.21 -2.26
N HIS A 30 6.71 2.42 -1.28
CA HIS A 30 7.26 1.33 -0.48
C HIS A 30 6.58 1.29 0.88
N LEU A 31 5.89 0.18 1.15
CA LEU A 31 5.40 -0.12 2.49
C LEU A 31 6.57 -0.56 3.38
N LYS A 32 6.50 -0.20 4.65
CA LYS A 32 7.51 -0.58 5.64
C LYS A 32 7.69 -2.09 5.65
N LYS A 33 8.95 -2.54 5.61
CA LYS A 33 9.32 -3.95 5.70
C LYS A 33 9.78 -4.28 7.11
N THR A 34 9.55 -5.52 7.52
CA THR A 34 10.07 -6.12 8.76
C THR A 34 10.58 -7.52 8.47
N GLU A 35 11.47 -8.01 9.31
CA GLU A 35 11.93 -9.39 9.23
C GLU A 35 10.97 -10.30 10.02
N TYR A 36 10.38 -11.28 9.35
CA TYR A 36 9.55 -12.29 9.98
C TYR A 36 10.06 -13.69 9.64
N ARG A 37 10.55 -14.41 10.65
CA ARG A 37 11.10 -15.77 10.52
C ARG A 37 12.21 -15.87 9.46
N GLY A 38 13.10 -14.88 9.40
CA GLY A 38 14.22 -14.84 8.45
C GLY A 38 13.80 -14.59 6.99
N ARG A 39 12.62 -14.01 6.78
CA ARG A 39 12.16 -13.51 5.48
C ARG A 39 11.65 -12.09 5.64
N GLU A 40 11.90 -11.26 4.64
CA GLU A 40 11.29 -9.94 4.56
C GLU A 40 9.77 -10.08 4.39
N ALA A 41 9.03 -9.34 5.21
CA ALA A 41 7.58 -9.27 5.19
C ALA A 41 7.16 -7.81 5.28
N THR A 42 6.02 -7.46 4.68
CA THR A 42 5.44 -6.12 4.87
C THR A 42 4.91 -5.99 6.29
N ASP A 43 5.32 -4.93 6.97
CA ASP A 43 4.84 -4.58 8.31
C ASP A 43 3.68 -3.60 8.24
N PHE A 44 2.48 -4.12 8.05
CA PHE A 44 1.29 -3.28 7.93
C PHE A 44 1.00 -2.53 9.24
N GLN A 45 0.86 -1.21 9.16
CA GLN A 45 0.47 -0.33 10.26
C GLN A 45 -1.05 -0.03 10.22
N GLU A 46 -1.56 0.68 11.23
CA GLU A 46 -2.96 1.10 11.26
C GLU A 46 -3.29 2.10 10.14
N GLU A 47 -2.35 2.99 9.81
CA GLU A 47 -2.47 3.95 8.70
C GLU A 47 -2.66 3.24 7.35
N ASP A 48 -2.04 2.08 7.17
CA ASP A 48 -2.22 1.25 5.97
C ASP A 48 -3.65 0.71 5.85
N ILE A 49 -4.39 0.57 6.96
CA ILE A 49 -5.77 0.03 6.91
C ILE A 49 -6.67 0.97 6.13
N GLU A 50 -6.60 2.27 6.40
CA GLU A 50 -7.39 3.28 5.70
C GLU A 50 -6.95 3.37 4.23
N LEU A 51 -5.63 3.32 3.99
CA LEU A 51 -5.08 3.28 2.63
C LEU A 51 -5.66 2.11 1.80
N PHE A 52 -5.63 0.89 2.35
CA PHE A 52 -6.09 -0.27 1.60
C PHE A 52 -7.60 -0.30 1.42
N ARG A 53 -8.36 0.28 2.36
CA ARG A 53 -9.82 0.40 2.24
C ARG A 53 -10.22 1.35 1.12
N GLU A 54 -9.59 2.52 1.01
CA GLU A 54 -9.92 3.46 -0.07
C GLU A 54 -9.48 2.92 -1.43
N ILE A 55 -8.30 2.31 -1.52
CA ILE A 55 -7.86 1.62 -2.76
C ILE A 55 -8.89 0.59 -3.16
N ALA A 56 -9.32 -0.26 -2.23
CA ALA A 56 -10.32 -1.27 -2.53
C ALA A 56 -11.66 -0.68 -2.95
N ASP A 57 -12.09 0.43 -2.36
CA ASP A 57 -13.31 1.13 -2.74
C ASP A 57 -13.20 1.71 -4.16
N LYS A 58 -12.11 2.41 -4.48
CA LYS A 58 -11.82 2.91 -5.84
C LYS A 58 -11.69 1.79 -6.86
N VAL A 59 -11.08 0.66 -6.51
CA VAL A 59 -11.02 -0.54 -7.36
C VAL A 59 -12.42 -1.09 -7.64
N LYS A 60 -13.32 -1.09 -6.65
CA LYS A 60 -14.73 -1.47 -6.86
C LYS A 60 -15.46 -0.47 -7.76
N GLN A 61 -15.22 0.83 -7.60
CA GLN A 61 -15.85 1.87 -8.42
C GLN A 61 -15.39 1.83 -9.88
N THR A 62 -14.07 1.73 -10.11
CA THR A 62 -13.45 1.74 -11.45
C THR A 62 -13.41 0.35 -12.10
N ASN A 63 -13.63 -0.72 -11.34
CA ASN A 63 -13.43 -2.12 -11.73
C ASN A 63 -12.00 -2.46 -12.22
N SER A 64 -11.02 -1.60 -11.95
CA SER A 64 -9.63 -1.79 -12.38
C SER A 64 -8.66 -1.28 -11.34
N TYR A 65 -7.60 -2.04 -11.06
CA TYR A 65 -6.53 -1.57 -10.16
C TYR A 65 -5.80 -0.40 -10.80
N ASP A 66 -5.41 -0.50 -12.07
CA ASP A 66 -4.67 0.58 -12.71
C ASP A 66 -5.43 1.90 -12.71
N LEU A 67 -6.72 1.89 -13.09
CA LEU A 67 -7.55 3.11 -13.08
C LEU A 67 -7.77 3.65 -11.67
N ALA A 68 -7.99 2.77 -10.68
CA ALA A 68 -8.16 3.18 -9.29
C ALA A 68 -6.91 3.90 -8.77
N PHE A 69 -5.73 3.34 -9.04
CA PHE A 69 -4.46 3.96 -8.65
C PHE A 69 -4.22 5.27 -9.40
N GLU A 70 -4.48 5.34 -10.71
CA GLU A 70 -4.35 6.59 -11.49
C GLU A 70 -5.24 7.72 -10.95
N GLU A 71 -6.46 7.41 -10.53
CA GLU A 71 -7.36 8.40 -9.92
C GLU A 71 -6.90 8.81 -8.52
N LEU A 72 -6.43 7.87 -7.70
CA LEU A 72 -5.88 8.17 -6.37
C LEU A 72 -4.60 9.00 -6.44
N GLU A 73 -3.75 8.76 -7.44
CA GLU A 73 -2.55 9.57 -7.67
C GLU A 73 -2.88 11.01 -8.07
N LYS A 74 -3.97 11.22 -8.81
CA LYS A 74 -4.49 12.58 -9.10
C LYS A 74 -5.07 13.26 -7.88
N GLU A 75 -5.63 12.49 -6.94
CA GLU A 75 -6.19 13.01 -5.69
C GLU A 75 -5.09 13.47 -4.69
N ASN A 76 -3.80 13.31 -5.03
CA ASN A 76 -2.57 13.95 -4.47
C ASN A 76 -2.27 13.80 -2.97
N ASP A 77 -3.29 13.61 -2.14
CA ASP A 77 -3.20 13.55 -0.67
C ASP A 77 -3.01 12.10 -0.19
N PHE A 78 -3.61 11.16 -0.92
CA PHE A 78 -3.82 9.80 -0.44
C PHE A 78 -2.55 8.94 -0.33
N LEU A 79 -1.61 9.10 -1.27
CA LEU A 79 -0.40 8.28 -1.35
C LEU A 79 0.82 8.91 -0.66
N GLN A 80 0.67 10.11 -0.07
CA GLN A 80 1.76 10.75 0.70
C GLN A 80 2.03 10.05 2.03
N ILE A 81 1.08 9.25 2.52
CA ILE A 81 1.21 8.46 3.75
C ILE A 81 2.22 7.32 3.57
N VAL A 82 2.38 6.82 2.33
CA VAL A 82 3.40 5.81 2.02
C VAL A 82 4.69 6.52 1.65
N VAL A 83 5.77 6.25 2.38
CA VAL A 83 7.08 6.85 2.12
C VAL A 83 7.51 6.52 0.68
N LYS A 84 7.49 7.52 -0.20
CA LYS A 84 8.33 7.51 -1.39
C LYS A 84 9.77 7.59 -0.90
N GLU A 85 10.56 6.55 -1.11
CA GLU A 85 11.96 6.48 -0.68
C GLU A 85 12.86 7.57 -1.31
N ASP A 86 12.35 8.37 -2.25
CA ASP A 86 13.11 9.48 -2.84
C ASP A 86 13.50 10.59 -1.84
N ASP A 87 12.85 10.70 -0.67
CA ASP A 87 13.18 11.75 0.31
C ASP A 87 14.18 11.32 1.41
N GLN A 88 14.53 10.03 1.52
CA GLN A 88 15.50 9.58 2.54
C GLN A 88 16.96 9.50 2.06
N ASN A 89 17.25 9.84 0.79
CA ASN A 89 18.61 9.81 0.26
C ASN A 89 19.13 11.12 -0.35
N GLN A 90 18.49 12.26 -0.07
CA GLN A 90 19.01 13.59 -0.43
C GLN A 90 19.06 14.55 0.77
N LEU A 91 19.98 14.26 1.70
CA LEU A 91 20.74 15.33 2.34
C LEU A 91 22.21 15.16 1.93
N PRO A 92 22.71 15.93 0.95
CA PRO A 92 24.14 16.16 0.88
C PRO A 92 24.53 17.09 2.03
N SER A 93 25.39 16.65 2.91
CA SER A 93 26.22 17.52 3.75
C SER A 93 27.58 16.88 3.96
#